data_AF-A0A6C0IRE4-F1
#
_entry.id   AF-A0A6C0IRE4-F1
#
_cell.length_a   1.000
_cell.length_b   1.000
_cell.length_c   1.000
_cell.angle_alpha   90.00
_cell.angle_beta   90.00
_cell.angle_gamma   90.00
#
_symmetry.space_group_name_H-M   'P 1'
#
loop_
_entity.id
_entity.type
_entity.pdbx_description
1 polymer ?
#
loop_
_entity_poly.entity_id
_entity_poly.type
_entity_poly.pdbx_seq_one_letter_code
_entity_poly.pdbx_strand_id
1 'polypeptide(L)'
;MNNINLINNVLQKYHNNISNKNKIIIFFTPFLYHIKKNHKTYMNFFKEHIIRNEENKLHFNLFAFIDVDKETLIDIYIKILKTYNALRRFVNLYKKNKIEMVIETDLLLNNIDLTSKKVLCIIQNQKKYLFYIFELLKIIYNSLSNSEFFFSKPLEIKNPYNNLKFEYHNLCNIYFFMKFNGIQFNEIFYRYFKCNFDTEMFLHRNFNYLRECSIQNYVYNNIENNYLYIEIMNMINNYNNIIGKKYRILIHEDFPMEKLYNIMKKYLHLYINSWYSYIEYEAENYLKELNHRLFYFQKYNPQFGRLKYKIIKKYCFKRKRTIIKTTKTFDDKHINFMSNLNMSFDGHYKYIILHDDIDHDNDDEYDDEYDDEYDDEYDDEY
;
A
#
# COMPACT_ATOMS: atom_id res chain seq x y z
N MET A 1 27.39 0.08 -35.90
CA MET A 1 27.01 -0.79 -37.04
C MET A 1 26.05 0.01 -37.91
N ASN A 2 26.47 0.38 -39.12
CA ASN A 2 25.59 1.09 -40.07
C ASN A 2 24.41 0.16 -40.40
N ASN A 3 23.17 0.67 -40.31
CA ASN A 3 21.94 -0.10 -40.58
C ASN A 3 21.99 -0.76 -41.98
N ILE A 4 22.67 -0.12 -42.92
CA ILE A 4 22.91 -0.58 -44.30
C ILE A 4 23.67 -1.93 -44.31
N ASN A 5 24.67 -2.11 -43.44
CA ASN A 5 25.44 -3.37 -43.40
C ASN A 5 24.62 -4.55 -42.85
N LEU A 6 23.64 -4.29 -41.97
CA LEU A 6 22.77 -5.33 -41.46
C LEU A 6 21.84 -5.88 -42.55
N ILE A 7 21.18 -4.99 -43.29
CA ILE A 7 20.27 -5.37 -44.37
C ILE A 7 21.05 -6.13 -45.45
N ASN A 8 22.24 -5.63 -45.83
CA ASN A 8 23.10 -6.29 -46.80
C ASN A 8 23.46 -7.73 -46.39
N ASN A 9 23.82 -7.94 -45.14
CA ASN A 9 24.18 -9.27 -44.62
C ASN A 9 22.98 -10.24 -44.60
N VAL A 10 21.76 -9.74 -44.36
CA VAL A 10 20.55 -10.58 -44.44
C VAL A 10 20.22 -10.91 -45.89
N LEU A 11 20.30 -9.94 -46.80
CA LEU A 11 20.01 -10.11 -48.23
C LEU A 11 21.03 -10.98 -48.96
N GLN A 12 22.26 -11.12 -48.46
CA GLN A 12 23.24 -12.07 -48.99
C GLN A 12 22.73 -13.52 -48.95
N LYS A 13 21.88 -13.89 -47.98
CA LYS A 13 21.28 -15.23 -47.89
C LYS A 13 20.18 -15.49 -48.92
N TYR A 14 19.76 -14.45 -49.65
CA TYR A 14 18.72 -14.51 -50.67
C TYR A 14 19.27 -14.23 -52.08
N HIS A 15 20.59 -14.42 -52.26
CA HIS A 15 21.36 -14.04 -53.45
C HIS A 15 20.80 -14.56 -54.78
N ASN A 16 20.07 -15.69 -54.77
CA ASN A 16 19.54 -16.33 -55.97
C ASN A 16 18.12 -15.89 -56.36
N ASN A 17 17.37 -15.22 -55.48
CA ASN A 17 15.95 -14.89 -55.70
C ASN A 17 15.66 -13.38 -55.81
N ILE A 18 16.68 -12.52 -55.74
CA ILE A 18 16.48 -11.06 -55.66
C ILE A 18 17.30 -10.37 -56.74
N SER A 19 16.62 -9.90 -57.80
CA SER A 19 17.25 -9.13 -58.89
C SER A 19 17.61 -7.70 -58.49
N ASN A 20 16.93 -7.11 -57.49
CA ASN A 20 17.01 -5.69 -57.15
C ASN A 20 17.33 -5.41 -55.67
N LYS A 21 18.50 -5.85 -55.19
CA LYS A 21 18.92 -5.66 -53.78
C LYS A 21 18.90 -4.21 -53.31
N ASN A 22 19.34 -3.27 -54.14
CA ASN A 22 19.38 -1.84 -53.78
C ASN A 22 17.99 -1.27 -53.45
N LYS A 23 16.95 -1.67 -54.20
CA LYS A 23 15.57 -1.24 -53.94
C LYS A 23 15.05 -1.78 -52.60
N ILE A 24 15.37 -3.03 -52.27
CA ILE A 24 14.98 -3.65 -50.99
C ILE A 24 15.70 -3.02 -49.80
N ILE A 25 16.97 -2.64 -49.98
CA ILE A 25 17.72 -1.89 -48.96
C ILE A 25 17.05 -0.54 -48.70
N ILE A 26 16.71 0.20 -49.75
CA ILE A 26 15.99 1.48 -49.64
C ILE A 26 14.64 1.28 -48.94
N PHE A 27 13.91 0.21 -49.27
CA PHE A 27 12.62 -0.12 -48.65
C PHE A 27 12.72 -0.38 -47.14
N PHE A 28 13.70 -1.17 -46.67
CA PHE A 28 13.82 -1.54 -45.26
C PHE A 28 14.56 -0.54 -44.37
N THR A 29 15.37 0.35 -44.96
CA THR A 29 16.16 1.33 -44.21
C THR A 29 15.30 2.25 -43.32
N PRO A 30 14.15 2.78 -43.77
CA PRO A 30 13.24 3.58 -42.97
C PRO A 30 12.64 2.82 -41.78
N PHE A 31 12.29 1.54 -41.95
CA PHE A 31 11.74 0.72 -40.86
C PHE A 31 12.78 0.51 -39.75
N LEU A 32 14.05 0.31 -40.10
CA LEU A 32 15.14 0.27 -39.12
C LEU A 32 15.40 1.62 -38.44
N TYR A 33 15.06 2.73 -39.09
CA TYR A 33 15.16 4.07 -38.51
C TYR A 33 14.02 4.36 -37.53
N HIS A 34 12.79 3.92 -37.84
CA HIS A 34 11.63 3.99 -36.93
C HIS A 34 11.91 3.26 -35.61
N ILE A 35 12.60 2.13 -35.65
CA ILE A 35 12.97 1.36 -34.45
C ILE A 35 13.85 2.16 -33.46
N LYS A 36 14.48 3.26 -33.90
CA LYS A 36 15.39 4.07 -33.09
C LYS A 36 14.88 5.46 -32.67
N LYS A 37 13.83 6.01 -33.28
CA LYS A 37 13.40 7.41 -33.06
C LYS A 37 11.88 7.57 -33.00
N ASN A 38 11.42 8.68 -32.43
CA ASN A 38 10.00 9.06 -32.39
C ASN A 38 9.37 9.07 -33.79
N HIS A 39 8.09 8.71 -33.87
CA HIS A 39 7.32 8.62 -35.12
C HIS A 39 7.38 9.89 -36.00
N LYS A 40 7.50 11.07 -35.38
CA LYS A 40 7.60 12.38 -36.08
C LYS A 40 8.94 12.54 -36.83
N THR A 41 10.03 12.03 -36.29
CA THR A 41 11.35 12.05 -36.94
C THR A 41 11.44 11.01 -38.07
N TYR A 42 10.74 9.89 -37.91
CA TYR A 42 10.56 8.89 -38.98
C TYR A 42 9.85 9.49 -40.20
N MET A 43 8.73 10.22 -40.00
CA MET A 43 7.99 10.83 -41.10
C MET A 43 8.81 11.87 -41.87
N ASN A 44 9.64 12.66 -41.16
CA ASN A 44 10.55 13.61 -41.82
C ASN A 44 11.66 12.90 -42.62
N PHE A 45 12.26 11.83 -42.09
CA PHE A 45 13.25 11.04 -42.84
C PHE A 45 12.63 10.42 -44.10
N PHE A 46 11.42 9.87 -43.98
CA PHE A 46 10.68 9.30 -45.10
C PHE A 46 10.40 10.35 -46.18
N LYS A 47 9.99 11.56 -45.78
CA LYS A 47 9.74 12.68 -46.67
C LYS A 47 11.01 13.20 -47.38
N GLU A 48 12.13 13.30 -46.68
CA GLU A 48 13.36 13.87 -47.24
C GLU A 48 14.13 12.91 -48.15
N HIS A 49 14.23 11.63 -47.79
CA HIS A 49 15.12 10.70 -48.51
C HIS A 49 14.43 9.84 -49.58
N ILE A 50 13.10 9.64 -49.49
CA ILE A 50 12.37 8.81 -50.44
C ILE A 50 11.65 9.68 -51.49
N ILE A 51 11.12 10.83 -51.09
CA ILE A 51 10.32 11.68 -52.00
C ILE A 51 11.20 12.58 -52.87
N ARG A 52 12.39 12.99 -52.42
CA ARG A 52 13.26 13.91 -53.19
C ARG A 52 14.20 13.24 -54.19
N ASN A 53 14.34 11.92 -54.18
CA ASN A 53 15.45 11.27 -54.88
C ASN A 53 15.21 10.84 -56.33
N GLU A 54 14.01 10.99 -56.90
CA GLU A 54 13.86 10.86 -58.36
C GLU A 54 12.83 11.88 -58.86
N GLU A 55 13.27 12.63 -59.87
CA GLU A 55 12.56 13.65 -60.63
C GLU A 55 11.02 13.50 -60.65
N ASN A 56 10.35 14.37 -59.91
CA ASN A 56 9.00 14.89 -60.18
C ASN A 56 7.93 13.92 -60.73
N LYS A 57 7.77 12.72 -60.14
CA LYS A 57 6.53 11.94 -60.30
C LYS A 57 5.97 11.48 -58.96
N LEU A 58 4.94 12.23 -58.52
CA LEU A 58 4.02 11.84 -57.46
C LEU A 58 3.28 10.55 -57.86
N HIS A 59 3.69 9.44 -57.27
CA HIS A 59 2.87 8.31 -56.78
C HIS A 59 3.79 7.09 -56.62
N PHE A 60 4.65 7.11 -55.59
CA PHE A 60 5.46 5.95 -55.23
C PHE A 60 4.59 4.92 -54.52
N ASN A 61 4.02 3.99 -55.30
CA ASN A 61 3.61 2.71 -54.77
C ASN A 61 4.92 1.95 -54.44
N LEU A 62 5.45 2.11 -53.22
CA LEU A 62 6.73 1.53 -52.77
C LEU A 62 6.78 0.00 -53.01
N PHE A 63 5.61 -0.64 -52.99
CA PHE A 63 5.43 -2.06 -53.29
C PHE A 63 5.52 -2.40 -54.79
N ALA A 64 5.22 -1.46 -55.69
CA ALA A 64 5.30 -1.69 -57.14
C ALA A 64 6.74 -1.66 -57.68
N PHE A 65 7.70 -1.16 -56.89
CA PHE A 65 9.12 -1.11 -57.27
C PHE A 65 9.89 -2.39 -56.95
N ILE A 66 9.27 -3.31 -56.22
CA ILE A 66 9.92 -4.50 -55.68
C ILE A 66 9.29 -5.72 -56.38
N ASP A 67 10.03 -6.32 -57.31
CA ASP A 67 9.66 -7.58 -57.98
C ASP A 67 9.91 -8.79 -57.06
N VAL A 68 9.38 -8.72 -55.84
CA VAL A 68 9.51 -9.75 -54.82
C VAL A 68 8.14 -9.96 -54.20
N ASP A 69 7.75 -11.23 -54.03
CA ASP A 69 6.47 -11.60 -53.45
C ASP A 69 6.34 -11.09 -52.00
N LYS A 70 5.10 -10.84 -51.57
CA LYS A 70 4.82 -10.27 -50.25
C LYS A 70 5.33 -11.16 -49.11
N GLU A 71 5.25 -12.48 -49.27
CA GLU A 71 5.64 -13.43 -48.23
C GLU A 71 7.15 -13.41 -48.01
N THR A 72 7.96 -13.45 -49.08
CA THR A 72 9.41 -13.34 -48.92
C THR A 72 9.83 -11.97 -48.39
N LEU A 73 9.12 -10.88 -48.70
CA LEU A 73 9.37 -9.57 -48.08
C LEU A 73 9.12 -9.58 -46.57
N ILE A 74 8.03 -10.19 -46.13
CA ILE A 74 7.73 -10.36 -44.70
C ILE A 74 8.82 -11.21 -44.03
N ASP A 75 9.27 -12.28 -44.68
CA ASP A 75 10.34 -13.14 -44.17
C ASP A 75 11.68 -12.41 -44.04
N ILE A 76 12.04 -11.61 -45.05
CA ILE A 76 13.24 -10.77 -45.01
C ILE A 76 13.13 -9.79 -43.84
N TYR A 77 11.98 -9.13 -43.67
CA TYR A 77 11.74 -8.20 -42.57
C TYR A 77 11.88 -8.88 -41.20
N ILE A 78 11.25 -10.05 -41.02
CA ILE A 78 11.34 -10.82 -39.78
C ILE A 78 12.78 -11.22 -39.48
N LYS A 79 13.56 -11.65 -40.49
CA LYS A 79 14.99 -11.97 -40.31
C LYS A 79 15.81 -10.74 -39.95
N ILE A 80 15.56 -9.59 -40.58
CA ILE A 80 16.20 -8.32 -40.24
C ILE A 80 15.90 -7.95 -38.79
N LEU A 81 14.64 -8.02 -38.34
CA LEU A 81 14.26 -7.75 -36.96
C LEU A 81 14.91 -8.72 -35.97
N LYS A 82 14.90 -10.02 -36.25
CA LYS A 82 15.51 -11.05 -35.39
C LYS A 82 17.01 -10.83 -35.24
N THR A 83 17.72 -10.60 -36.34
CA THR A 83 19.17 -10.32 -36.35
C THR A 83 19.50 -9.02 -35.65
N TYR A 84 18.76 -7.94 -35.91
CA TYR A 84 18.90 -6.67 -35.21
C TYR A 84 18.73 -6.82 -33.70
N ASN A 85 17.66 -7.50 -33.26
CA ASN A 85 17.37 -7.71 -31.84
C ASN A 85 18.42 -8.61 -31.17
N ALA A 86 18.92 -9.63 -31.86
CA ALA A 86 20.01 -10.48 -31.37
C ALA A 86 21.31 -9.68 -31.17
N LEU A 87 21.71 -8.86 -32.14
CA LEU A 87 22.90 -8.00 -32.03
C LEU A 87 22.71 -6.95 -30.93
N ARG A 88 21.53 -6.33 -30.84
CA ARG A 88 21.21 -5.37 -29.78
C ARG A 88 21.30 -6.03 -28.40
N ARG A 89 20.77 -7.24 -28.25
CA ARG A 89 20.88 -8.04 -27.02
C ARG A 89 22.35 -8.34 -26.70
N PHE A 90 23.14 -8.76 -27.68
CA PHE A 90 24.58 -9.02 -27.52
C PHE A 90 25.33 -7.77 -27.03
N VAL A 91 25.14 -6.62 -27.70
CA VAL A 91 25.76 -5.34 -27.31
C VAL A 91 25.34 -4.96 -25.89
N ASN A 92 24.06 -5.15 -25.53
CA ASN A 92 23.58 -4.86 -24.19
C ASN A 92 24.21 -5.78 -23.13
N LEU A 93 24.37 -7.07 -23.41
CA LEU A 93 25.06 -8.01 -22.52
C LEU A 93 26.53 -7.61 -22.34
N TYR A 94 27.22 -7.26 -23.42
CA TYR A 94 28.60 -6.80 -23.36
C TYR A 94 28.75 -5.52 -22.52
N LYS A 95 27.89 -4.52 -22.74
CA LYS A 95 27.86 -3.29 -21.94
C LYS A 95 27.56 -3.61 -20.47
N LYS A 96 26.58 -4.48 -20.20
CA LYS A 96 26.26 -4.92 -18.84
C LYS A 96 27.46 -5.55 -18.16
N ASN A 97 28.26 -6.35 -18.85
CA ASN A 97 29.44 -6.98 -18.26
C ASN A 97 30.56 -5.97 -17.93
N LYS A 98 30.71 -4.90 -18.73
CA LYS A 98 31.70 -3.84 -18.48
C LYS A 98 31.37 -2.86 -17.37
N ILE A 99 30.10 -2.76 -16.97
CA ILE A 99 29.67 -1.84 -15.92
C ILE A 99 30.21 -2.31 -14.57
N GLU A 100 30.83 -1.37 -13.86
CA GLU A 100 31.35 -1.54 -12.51
C GLU A 100 30.23 -1.88 -11.52
N MET A 101 30.53 -2.82 -10.60
CA MET A 101 29.68 -3.08 -9.44
C MET A 101 30.08 -2.12 -8.34
N VAL A 102 29.13 -1.29 -7.94
CA VAL A 102 29.38 -0.25 -6.93
C VAL A 102 28.96 -0.72 -5.55
N ILE A 103 27.95 -1.58 -5.47
CA ILE A 103 27.38 -2.03 -4.20
C ILE A 103 27.22 -3.55 -4.22
N GLU A 104 27.99 -4.19 -3.36
CA GLU A 104 28.01 -5.64 -3.12
C GLU A 104 27.44 -6.02 -1.75
N THR A 105 27.16 -5.02 -0.92
CA THR A 105 26.61 -5.16 0.42
C THR A 105 25.16 -4.70 0.49
N ASP A 106 24.40 -5.23 1.46
CA ASP A 106 23.05 -4.79 1.76
C ASP A 106 23.06 -3.46 2.55
N LEU A 107 21.86 -2.96 2.88
CA LEU A 107 21.71 -1.73 3.67
C LEU A 107 22.28 -1.85 5.10
N LEU A 108 22.51 -3.08 5.58
CA LEU A 108 23.12 -3.42 6.87
C LEU A 108 24.62 -3.76 6.74
N LEU A 109 25.19 -3.55 5.55
CA LEU A 109 26.59 -3.83 5.20
C LEU A 109 26.97 -5.32 5.16
N ASN A 110 26.02 -6.25 5.10
CA ASN A 110 26.30 -7.66 4.86
C ASN A 110 26.53 -7.93 3.38
N ASN A 111 27.45 -8.83 3.06
CA ASN A 111 27.70 -9.24 1.68
C ASN A 111 26.47 -9.93 1.08
N ILE A 112 26.11 -9.53 -0.14
CA ILE A 112 24.98 -10.09 -0.87
C ILE A 112 25.47 -11.25 -1.75
N ASP A 113 24.85 -12.43 -1.57
CA ASP A 113 25.10 -13.57 -2.43
C ASP A 113 24.40 -13.40 -3.80
N LEU A 114 25.21 -13.20 -4.84
CA LEU A 114 24.78 -13.05 -6.24
C LEU A 114 24.02 -14.25 -6.79
N THR A 115 24.20 -15.45 -6.21
CA THR A 115 23.58 -16.68 -6.71
C THR A 115 22.13 -16.86 -6.23
N SER A 116 21.72 -16.05 -5.25
CA SER A 116 20.41 -16.15 -4.64
C SER A 116 19.27 -15.71 -5.58
N LYS A 117 18.21 -16.53 -5.66
CA LYS A 117 16.96 -16.19 -6.37
C LYS A 117 16.23 -14.96 -5.79
N LYS A 118 16.66 -14.48 -4.62
CA LYS A 118 16.09 -13.32 -3.92
C LYS A 118 16.87 -12.03 -4.18
N VAL A 119 17.96 -12.10 -4.95
CA VAL A 119 18.85 -10.96 -5.21
C VAL A 119 18.65 -10.47 -6.63
N LEU A 120 18.32 -9.19 -6.75
CA LEU A 120 18.14 -8.50 -8.02
C LEU A 120 19.29 -7.51 -8.25
N CYS A 121 19.88 -7.57 -9.44
CA CYS A 121 20.82 -6.56 -9.91
C CYS A 121 20.09 -5.53 -10.78
N ILE A 122 20.07 -4.27 -10.32
CA ILE A 122 19.54 -3.13 -11.06
C ILE A 122 20.70 -2.29 -11.60
N ILE A 123 20.58 -1.82 -12.83
CA ILE A 123 21.56 -0.94 -13.46
C ILE A 123 20.95 0.44 -13.57
N GLN A 124 21.58 1.43 -12.94
CA GLN A 124 21.13 2.81 -13.00
C GLN A 124 22.35 3.73 -13.09
N ASN A 125 22.28 4.75 -13.96
CA ASN A 125 23.39 5.67 -14.20
C ASN A 125 24.76 4.97 -14.43
N GLN A 126 24.76 3.92 -15.26
CA GLN A 126 25.95 3.11 -15.58
C GLN A 126 26.64 2.45 -14.37
N LYS A 127 25.90 2.22 -13.28
CA LYS A 127 26.37 1.51 -12.10
C LYS A 127 25.44 0.34 -11.79
N LYS A 128 25.99 -0.77 -11.29
CA LYS A 128 25.21 -1.91 -10.81
C LYS A 128 24.97 -1.80 -9.31
N TYR A 129 23.73 -2.05 -8.92
CA TYR A 129 23.24 -2.06 -7.55
C TYR A 129 22.60 -3.42 -7.27
N LEU A 130 23.04 -4.08 -6.21
CA LEU A 130 22.42 -5.32 -5.73
C LEU A 130 21.37 -4.99 -4.67
N PHE A 131 20.24 -5.69 -4.75
CA PHE A 131 19.12 -5.55 -3.81
C PHE A 131 18.60 -6.91 -3.41
N TYR A 132 18.32 -7.08 -2.12
CA TYR A 132 17.34 -8.07 -1.72
C TYR A 132 15.96 -7.61 -2.15
N ILE A 133 15.26 -8.47 -2.89
CA ILE A 133 13.96 -8.14 -3.47
C ILE A 133 12.93 -7.71 -2.43
N PHE A 134 12.98 -8.28 -1.22
CA PHE A 134 12.05 -7.95 -0.13
C PHE A 134 12.29 -6.55 0.45
N GLU A 135 13.54 -6.10 0.52
CA GLU A 135 13.86 -4.73 0.93
C GLU A 135 13.36 -3.73 -0.12
N LEU A 136 13.60 -4.05 -1.39
CA LEU A 136 13.11 -3.22 -2.49
C LEU A 136 11.58 -3.15 -2.51
N LEU A 137 10.89 -4.26 -2.24
CA LEU A 137 9.44 -4.31 -2.11
C LEU A 137 8.92 -3.45 -0.94
N LYS A 138 9.66 -3.39 0.17
CA LYS A 138 9.33 -2.51 1.30
C LYS A 138 9.44 -1.03 0.91
N ILE A 139 10.50 -0.67 0.18
CA ILE A 139 10.68 0.69 -0.36
C ILE A 139 9.51 1.04 -1.30
N ILE A 140 9.20 0.15 -2.23
CA ILE A 140 8.08 0.32 -3.17
C ILE A 140 6.76 0.49 -2.43
N TYR A 141 6.49 -0.36 -1.43
CA TYR A 141 5.27 -0.28 -0.63
C TYR A 141 5.17 1.09 0.04
N ASN A 142 6.19 1.48 0.79
CA ASN A 142 6.20 2.76 1.52
C ASN A 142 6.04 3.96 0.58
N SER A 143 6.68 3.95 -0.59
CA SER A 143 6.51 5.01 -1.58
C SER A 143 5.07 5.05 -2.12
N LEU A 144 4.51 3.91 -2.52
CA LEU A 144 3.20 3.86 -3.16
C LEU A 144 2.03 4.02 -2.18
N SER A 145 2.19 3.58 -0.93
CA SER A 145 1.18 3.70 0.13
C SER A 145 1.29 5.00 0.91
N ASN A 146 2.13 5.94 0.47
CA ASN A 146 2.29 7.22 1.14
C ASN A 146 0.98 8.01 1.09
N SER A 147 0.62 8.63 2.21
CA SER A 147 -0.62 9.37 2.37
C SER A 147 -0.46 10.52 3.37
N GLU A 148 -1.25 11.57 3.17
CA GLU A 148 -1.34 12.73 4.05
C GLU A 148 -2.81 12.87 4.46
N PHE A 149 -3.12 12.83 5.77
CA PHE A 149 -4.51 12.81 6.28
C PHE A 149 -5.44 11.78 5.58
N PHE A 150 -4.93 10.57 5.34
CA PHE A 150 -5.62 9.50 4.56
C PHE A 150 -5.92 9.83 3.09
N PHE A 151 -5.46 10.97 2.58
CA PHE A 151 -5.40 11.26 1.15
C PHE A 151 -4.13 10.65 0.57
N SER A 152 -4.31 9.72 -0.37
CA SER A 152 -3.20 9.01 -0.99
C SER A 152 -2.37 9.97 -1.84
N LYS A 153 -1.07 10.01 -1.56
CA LYS A 153 -0.09 10.83 -2.27
C LYS A 153 1.16 9.99 -2.53
N PRO A 154 1.09 9.01 -3.44
CA PRO A 154 2.22 8.14 -3.78
C PRO A 154 3.46 8.96 -4.12
N LEU A 155 4.57 8.58 -3.52
CA LEU A 155 5.88 9.16 -3.80
C LEU A 155 6.55 8.39 -4.93
N GLU A 156 7.53 9.05 -5.55
CA GLU A 156 8.38 8.39 -6.52
C GLU A 156 9.17 7.26 -5.86
N ILE A 157 9.21 6.10 -6.51
CA ILE A 157 10.02 4.98 -6.06
C ILE A 157 11.47 5.30 -6.45
N LYS A 158 12.33 5.44 -5.45
CA LYS A 158 13.74 5.83 -5.63
C LYS A 158 14.66 4.70 -5.21
N ASN A 159 15.83 4.66 -5.83
CA ASN A 159 16.92 3.82 -5.41
C ASN A 159 17.52 4.41 -4.10
N PRO A 160 17.57 3.64 -3.00
CA PRO A 160 18.03 4.15 -1.71
C PRO A 160 19.49 4.58 -1.71
N TYR A 161 20.31 4.05 -2.62
CA TYR A 161 21.76 4.30 -2.65
C TYR A 161 22.15 5.60 -3.36
N ASN A 162 21.32 6.09 -4.29
CA ASN A 162 21.63 7.29 -5.07
C ASN A 162 20.46 8.30 -5.12
N ASN A 163 19.33 7.99 -4.47
CA ASN A 163 18.12 8.80 -4.42
C ASN A 163 17.53 9.15 -5.80
N LEU A 164 17.88 8.40 -6.84
CA LEU A 164 17.35 8.58 -8.19
C LEU A 164 16.08 7.74 -8.38
N LYS A 165 15.08 8.34 -9.03
CA LYS A 165 13.83 7.67 -9.42
C LYS A 165 14.10 6.44 -10.28
N PHE A 166 13.42 5.33 -9.99
CA PHE A 166 13.40 4.20 -10.88
C PHE A 166 12.60 4.51 -12.14
N GLU A 167 13.28 4.45 -13.28
CA GLU A 167 12.63 4.52 -14.59
C GLU A 167 11.77 3.28 -14.89
N TYR A 168 10.89 3.39 -15.89
CA TYR A 168 10.02 2.33 -16.38
C TYR A 168 10.74 0.98 -16.57
N HIS A 169 11.94 1.00 -17.17
CA HIS A 169 12.71 -0.22 -17.42
C HIS A 169 13.15 -0.91 -16.11
N ASN A 170 13.44 -0.15 -15.06
CA ASN A 170 13.80 -0.68 -13.74
C ASN A 170 12.59 -1.34 -13.09
N LEU A 171 11.44 -0.67 -13.11
CA LEU A 171 10.19 -1.19 -12.56
C LEU A 171 9.74 -2.47 -13.27
N CYS A 172 9.88 -2.52 -14.60
CA CYS A 172 9.69 -3.75 -15.38
C CYS A 172 10.62 -4.88 -14.92
N ASN A 173 11.92 -4.59 -14.77
CA ASN A 173 12.89 -5.60 -14.33
C ASN A 173 12.52 -6.17 -12.95
N ILE A 174 12.11 -5.30 -12.02
CA ILE A 174 11.65 -5.71 -10.68
C ILE A 174 10.43 -6.62 -10.77
N TYR A 175 9.40 -6.20 -11.53
CA TYR A 175 8.18 -6.97 -11.71
C TYR A 175 8.45 -8.37 -12.30
N PHE A 176 9.19 -8.43 -13.41
CA PHE A 176 9.48 -9.70 -14.07
C PHE A 176 10.43 -10.58 -13.28
N PHE A 177 11.38 -9.99 -12.53
CA PHE A 177 12.22 -10.75 -11.62
C PHE A 177 11.38 -11.50 -10.58
N MET A 178 10.40 -10.84 -9.96
CA MET A 178 9.51 -11.51 -9.01
C MET A 178 8.68 -12.60 -9.68
N LYS A 179 8.10 -12.29 -10.85
CA LYS A 179 7.26 -13.22 -11.60
C LYS A 179 8.01 -14.50 -11.98
N PHE A 180 9.24 -14.39 -12.48
CA PHE A 180 10.03 -15.54 -12.91
C PHE A 180 10.66 -16.33 -11.75
N ASN A 181 10.89 -15.70 -10.61
CA ASN A 181 11.40 -16.36 -9.41
C ASN A 181 10.30 -16.87 -8.45
N GLY A 182 9.03 -16.74 -8.81
CA GLY A 182 7.90 -17.19 -7.98
C GLY A 182 7.76 -16.42 -6.66
N ILE A 183 8.19 -15.17 -6.62
CA ILE A 183 8.09 -14.31 -5.42
C ILE A 183 6.67 -13.72 -5.39
N GLN A 184 6.00 -13.82 -4.25
CA GLN A 184 4.66 -13.28 -4.05
C GLN A 184 4.64 -11.76 -4.25
N PHE A 185 3.66 -11.26 -5.02
CA PHE A 185 3.50 -9.84 -5.27
C PHE A 185 3.02 -9.11 -4.00
N ASN A 186 3.55 -7.93 -3.77
CA ASN A 186 2.81 -6.93 -3.01
C ASN A 186 1.69 -6.40 -3.92
N GLU A 187 0.44 -6.51 -3.46
CA GLU A 187 -0.75 -6.14 -4.22
C GLU A 187 -0.68 -4.70 -4.74
N ILE A 188 -0.10 -3.78 -3.96
CA ILE A 188 0.09 -2.38 -4.37
C ILE A 188 0.96 -2.25 -5.63
N PHE A 189 2.04 -3.05 -5.71
CA PHE A 189 2.97 -2.98 -6.83
C PHE A 189 2.39 -3.64 -8.07
N TYR A 190 1.62 -4.72 -7.89
CA TYR A 190 0.89 -5.35 -8.99
C TYR A 190 -0.15 -4.40 -9.61
N ARG A 191 -0.90 -3.66 -8.77
CA ARG A 191 -1.83 -2.61 -9.20
C ARG A 191 -1.12 -1.47 -9.93
N TYR A 192 0.06 -1.07 -9.46
CA TYR A 192 0.89 -0.07 -10.12
C TYR A 192 1.39 -0.55 -11.49
N PHE A 193 1.81 -1.81 -11.60
CA PHE A 193 2.16 -2.44 -12.87
C PHE A 193 0.98 -2.48 -13.86
N LYS A 194 -0.24 -2.83 -13.40
CA LYS A 194 -1.46 -2.77 -14.24
C LYS A 194 -1.77 -1.38 -14.76
N CYS A 195 -1.28 -0.35 -14.07
CA CYS A 195 -1.40 1.04 -14.50
C CYS A 195 -0.21 1.49 -15.35
N ASN A 196 0.57 0.57 -15.94
CA ASN A 196 1.76 0.87 -16.72
C ASN A 196 2.80 1.73 -15.96
N PHE A 197 2.82 1.64 -14.63
CA PHE A 197 3.61 2.50 -13.75
C PHE A 197 3.30 4.01 -13.88
N ASP A 198 2.08 4.34 -14.32
CA ASP A 198 1.57 5.70 -14.34
C ASP A 198 0.94 6.04 -12.98
N THR A 199 1.47 7.05 -12.30
CA THR A 199 1.05 7.42 -10.93
C THR A 199 -0.37 7.98 -10.89
N GLU A 200 -0.76 8.76 -11.90
CA GLU A 200 -2.08 9.41 -11.96
C GLU A 200 -3.17 8.36 -12.21
N MET A 201 -2.96 7.49 -13.20
CA MET A 201 -3.86 6.37 -13.49
C MET A 201 -3.92 5.37 -12.33
N PHE A 202 -2.79 5.16 -11.63
CA PHE A 202 -2.74 4.34 -10.43
C PHE A 202 -3.58 4.90 -9.29
N LEU A 203 -3.44 6.20 -9.00
CA LEU A 203 -4.25 6.92 -8.03
C LEU A 203 -5.73 6.80 -8.34
N HIS A 204 -6.12 7.18 -9.56
CA HIS A 204 -7.53 7.18 -9.98
C HIS A 204 -8.16 5.78 -9.88
N ARG A 205 -7.46 4.73 -10.32
CA ARG A 205 -8.01 3.37 -10.35
C ARG A 205 -8.00 2.65 -9.00
N ASN A 206 -7.18 3.09 -8.05
CA ASN A 206 -6.96 2.37 -6.79
C ASN A 206 -7.18 3.24 -5.55
N PHE A 207 -7.84 4.38 -5.66
CA PHE A 207 -7.99 5.35 -4.56
C PHE A 207 -8.59 4.74 -3.28
N ASN A 208 -9.62 3.89 -3.38
CA ASN A 208 -10.21 3.19 -2.22
C ASN A 208 -9.18 2.26 -1.55
N TYR A 209 -8.53 1.41 -2.33
CA TYR A 209 -7.49 0.50 -1.86
C TYR A 209 -6.31 1.24 -1.21
N LEU A 210 -5.89 2.36 -1.78
CA LEU A 210 -4.80 3.16 -1.24
C LEU A 210 -5.18 3.81 0.09
N ARG A 211 -6.44 4.21 0.28
CA ARG A 211 -6.92 4.65 1.59
C ARG A 211 -6.89 3.51 2.60
N GLU A 212 -7.39 2.33 2.25
CA GLU A 212 -7.35 1.17 3.15
C GLU A 212 -5.91 0.88 3.61
N CYS A 213 -4.94 0.91 2.68
CA CYS A 213 -3.52 0.78 3.02
C CYS A 213 -3.05 1.89 3.97
N SER A 214 -3.52 3.13 3.74
CA SER A 214 -3.17 4.30 4.57
C SER A 214 -3.72 4.16 5.99
N ILE A 215 -4.98 3.74 6.13
CA ILE A 215 -5.62 3.49 7.43
C ILE A 215 -4.93 2.32 8.15
N GLN A 216 -4.63 1.23 7.45
CA GLN A 216 -3.90 0.11 8.02
C GLN A 216 -2.51 0.54 8.52
N ASN A 217 -1.75 1.27 7.71
CA ASN A 217 -0.45 1.78 8.10
C ASN A 217 -0.56 2.71 9.32
N TYR A 218 -1.55 3.61 9.34
CA TYR A 218 -1.79 4.51 10.46
C TYR A 218 -2.08 3.76 11.76
N VAL A 219 -2.97 2.77 11.71
CA VAL A 219 -3.43 2.04 12.90
C VAL A 219 -2.39 1.06 13.40
N TYR A 220 -1.67 0.34 12.53
CA TYR A 220 -0.84 -0.81 12.93
C TYR A 220 0.67 -0.53 12.98
N ASN A 221 1.17 0.48 12.26
CA ASN A 221 2.61 0.70 12.11
C ASN A 221 3.13 1.93 12.87
N ASN A 222 2.28 2.69 13.56
CA ASN A 222 2.65 3.94 14.26
C ASN A 222 2.54 3.85 15.79
N ILE A 223 3.10 2.79 16.40
CA ILE A 223 2.93 2.48 17.83
C ILE A 223 3.43 3.61 18.76
N GLU A 224 4.48 4.32 18.36
CA GLU A 224 5.09 5.42 19.14
C GLU A 224 4.26 6.71 19.11
N ASN A 225 3.14 6.72 18.39
CA ASN A 225 2.34 7.91 18.20
C ASN A 225 1.32 8.08 19.34
N ASN A 226 1.58 9.03 20.24
CA ASN A 226 0.65 9.44 21.31
C ASN A 226 -0.75 9.82 20.78
N TYR A 227 -0.88 10.25 19.53
CA TYR A 227 -2.18 10.53 18.93
C TYR A 227 -3.08 9.29 18.84
N LEU A 228 -2.53 8.08 18.66
CA LEU A 228 -3.35 6.86 18.63
C LEU A 228 -4.02 6.57 19.98
N TYR A 229 -3.37 6.92 21.09
CA TYR A 229 -3.99 6.82 22.41
C TYR A 229 -5.19 7.76 22.54
N ILE A 230 -5.05 8.99 22.07
CA ILE A 230 -6.14 9.98 22.04
C ILE A 230 -7.31 9.45 21.20
N GLU A 231 -7.04 8.91 20.01
CA GLU A 231 -8.08 8.32 19.17
C GLU A 231 -8.79 7.13 19.82
N ILE A 232 -8.07 6.27 20.56
CA ILE A 232 -8.69 5.17 21.32
C ILE A 232 -9.61 5.71 22.42
N MET A 233 -9.19 6.74 23.15
CA MET A 233 -10.02 7.34 24.19
C MET A 233 -11.26 8.02 23.59
N ASN A 234 -11.11 8.71 22.46
CA ASN A 234 -12.23 9.29 21.72
C ASN A 234 -13.23 8.21 21.26
N MET A 235 -12.74 7.10 20.70
CA MET A 235 -13.56 5.96 20.32
C MET A 235 -14.37 5.42 21.51
N ILE A 236 -13.72 5.24 22.66
CA ILE A 236 -14.36 4.74 23.89
C ILE A 236 -15.39 5.74 24.42
N ASN A 237 -15.07 7.03 24.41
CA ASN A 237 -15.98 8.09 24.86
C ASN A 237 -17.23 8.16 23.96
N ASN A 238 -17.06 8.12 22.64
CA ASN A 238 -18.16 8.10 21.70
C ASN A 238 -19.08 6.88 21.92
N TYR A 239 -18.50 5.70 22.13
CA TYR A 239 -19.25 4.51 22.52
C TYR A 239 -20.01 4.69 23.85
N ASN A 240 -19.34 5.23 24.88
CA ASN A 240 -19.90 5.44 26.21
C ASN A 240 -21.06 6.46 26.26
N ASN A 241 -21.08 7.41 25.31
CA ASN A 241 -22.13 8.41 25.19
C ASN A 241 -23.44 7.81 24.67
N ILE A 242 -23.35 6.79 23.80
CA ILE A 242 -24.52 6.16 23.17
C ILE A 242 -25.06 4.99 24.02
N ILE A 243 -24.19 4.35 24.81
CA ILE A 243 -24.57 3.16 25.59
C ILE A 243 -25.01 3.50 27.03
N GLY A 244 -25.93 2.68 27.56
CA GLY A 244 -26.35 2.78 28.96
C GLY A 244 -25.20 2.60 29.96
N LYS A 245 -25.29 3.29 31.12
CA LYS A 245 -24.23 3.39 32.16
C LYS A 245 -23.59 2.04 32.55
N LYS A 246 -24.37 0.96 32.59
CA LYS A 246 -23.93 -0.41 32.94
C LYS A 246 -22.87 -0.98 31.97
N TYR A 247 -22.92 -0.60 30.71
CA TYR A 247 -22.07 -1.13 29.64
C TYR A 247 -20.97 -0.15 29.21
N ARG A 248 -20.72 0.90 29.99
CA ARG A 248 -19.61 1.82 29.73
C ARG A 248 -18.26 1.17 30.02
N ILE A 249 -17.29 1.44 29.15
CA ILE A 249 -15.90 1.03 29.33
C ILE A 249 -15.17 2.17 30.04
N LEU A 250 -14.71 1.94 31.27
CA LEU A 250 -14.03 2.94 32.09
C LEU A 250 -12.58 2.51 32.33
N ILE A 251 -11.64 3.27 31.79
CA ILE A 251 -10.20 2.99 31.87
C ILE A 251 -9.57 4.02 32.81
N HIS A 252 -8.74 3.54 33.73
CA HIS A 252 -7.99 4.40 34.64
C HIS A 252 -6.91 5.19 33.88
N GLU A 253 -6.68 6.45 34.26
CA GLU A 253 -5.73 7.36 33.59
C GLU A 253 -4.30 6.79 33.51
N ASP A 254 -3.80 6.19 34.60
CA ASP A 254 -2.50 5.52 34.64
C ASP A 254 -2.41 4.17 33.89
N PHE A 255 -3.44 3.75 33.14
CA PHE A 255 -3.39 2.46 32.44
C PHE A 255 -2.30 2.46 31.34
N PRO A 256 -1.48 1.40 31.21
CA PRO A 256 -0.35 1.42 30.27
C PRO A 256 -0.79 1.60 28.80
N MET A 257 -0.34 2.68 28.17
CA MET A 257 -0.72 3.06 26.80
C MET A 257 -0.43 1.96 25.77
N GLU A 258 0.76 1.35 25.79
CA GLU A 258 1.13 0.28 24.86
C GLU A 258 0.23 -0.96 25.00
N LYS A 259 -0.17 -1.30 26.23
CA LYS A 259 -1.10 -2.42 26.47
C LYS A 259 -2.46 -2.07 25.90
N LEU A 260 -2.95 -0.85 26.17
CA LEU A 260 -4.25 -0.42 25.69
C LEU A 260 -4.30 -0.44 24.17
N TYR A 261 -3.28 0.14 23.53
CA TYR A 261 -3.15 0.16 22.09
C TYR A 261 -3.15 -1.26 21.51
N ASN A 262 -2.36 -2.18 22.07
CA ASN A 262 -2.29 -3.55 21.54
C ASN A 262 -3.62 -4.30 21.62
N ILE A 263 -4.43 -4.03 22.65
CA ILE A 263 -5.76 -4.60 22.84
C ILE A 263 -6.77 -3.92 21.90
N MET A 264 -6.73 -2.58 21.83
CA MET A 264 -7.74 -1.77 21.17
C MET A 264 -7.49 -1.51 19.68
N LYS A 265 -6.28 -1.73 19.14
CA LYS A 265 -5.93 -1.37 17.74
C LYS A 265 -6.87 -1.96 16.68
N LYS A 266 -7.44 -3.15 16.92
CA LYS A 266 -8.42 -3.76 16.00
C LYS A 266 -9.78 -3.04 16.05
N TYR A 267 -10.20 -2.59 17.23
CA TYR A 267 -11.40 -1.75 17.40
C TYR A 267 -11.16 -0.37 16.79
N LEU A 268 -9.98 0.21 17.04
CA LEU A 268 -9.57 1.47 16.45
C LEU A 268 -9.59 1.40 14.92
N HIS A 269 -9.18 0.27 14.32
CA HIS A 269 -9.28 0.08 12.88
C HIS A 269 -10.72 0.20 12.36
N LEU A 270 -11.70 -0.42 13.04
CA LEU A 270 -13.12 -0.29 12.69
C LEU A 270 -13.60 1.16 12.86
N TYR A 271 -13.22 1.80 13.96
CA TYR A 271 -13.57 3.19 14.24
C TYR A 271 -13.05 4.14 13.16
N ILE A 272 -11.77 4.09 12.81
CA ILE A 272 -11.23 4.95 11.75
C ILE A 272 -11.91 4.66 10.41
N ASN A 273 -12.19 3.39 10.08
CA ASN A 273 -12.91 3.06 8.85
C ASN A 273 -14.35 3.58 8.84
N SER A 274 -15.04 3.69 9.98
CA SER A 274 -16.39 4.27 10.02
C SER A 274 -16.41 5.78 9.75
N TRP A 275 -15.32 6.50 10.03
CA TRP A 275 -15.23 7.93 9.73
C TRP A 275 -14.74 8.23 8.31
N TYR A 276 -13.85 7.39 7.78
CA TYR A 276 -13.10 7.69 6.54
C TYR A 276 -13.45 6.80 5.34
N SER A 277 -14.40 5.86 5.49
CA SER A 277 -14.94 5.16 4.32
C SER A 277 -15.73 6.13 3.43
N TYR A 278 -15.62 5.98 2.12
CA TYR A 278 -16.41 6.75 1.16
C TYR A 278 -17.77 6.14 0.87
N ILE A 279 -17.94 4.85 1.20
CA ILE A 279 -19.20 4.16 0.99
C ILE A 279 -19.91 4.20 2.34
N GLU A 280 -20.98 4.98 2.41
CA GLU A 280 -21.77 5.19 3.63
C GLU A 280 -22.24 3.86 4.24
N TYR A 281 -22.71 2.93 3.40
CA TYR A 281 -23.08 1.59 3.83
C TYR A 281 -21.92 0.83 4.51
N GLU A 282 -20.70 0.96 3.99
CA GLU A 282 -19.53 0.34 4.63
C GLU A 282 -19.18 1.04 5.94
N ALA A 283 -19.24 2.37 5.98
CA ALA A 283 -19.01 3.17 7.17
C ALA A 283 -19.96 2.76 8.31
N GLU A 284 -21.26 2.64 8.01
CA GLU A 284 -22.26 2.15 8.94
C GLU A 284 -21.97 0.73 9.43
N ASN A 285 -21.58 -0.17 8.52
CA ASN A 285 -21.25 -1.54 8.89
C ASN A 285 -20.05 -1.60 9.82
N TYR A 286 -19.01 -0.81 9.58
CA TYR A 286 -17.86 -0.70 10.48
C TYR A 286 -18.27 -0.19 11.87
N LEU A 287 -19.17 0.80 11.94
CA LEU A 287 -19.66 1.35 13.19
C LEU A 287 -20.54 0.33 13.96
N LYS A 288 -21.45 -0.34 13.26
CA LYS A 288 -22.30 -1.41 13.82
C LYS A 288 -21.43 -2.53 14.39
N GLU A 289 -20.45 -2.97 13.61
CA GLU A 289 -19.45 -3.99 14.00
C GLU A 289 -18.66 -3.55 15.24
N LEU A 290 -18.17 -2.31 15.26
CA LEU A 290 -17.42 -1.73 16.37
C LEU A 290 -18.23 -1.75 17.66
N ASN A 291 -19.43 -1.17 17.63
CA ASN A 291 -20.28 -1.02 18.81
C ASN A 291 -20.69 -2.38 19.39
N HIS A 292 -21.01 -3.34 18.52
CA HIS A 292 -21.30 -4.71 18.91
C HIS A 292 -20.09 -5.38 19.60
N ARG A 293 -18.90 -5.23 19.04
CA ARG A 293 -17.68 -5.81 19.62
C ARG A 293 -17.28 -5.13 20.94
N LEU A 294 -17.46 -3.82 21.06
CA LEU A 294 -17.20 -3.08 22.31
C LEU A 294 -18.19 -3.47 23.42
N PHE A 295 -19.46 -3.67 23.07
CA PHE A 295 -20.46 -4.20 24.00
C PHE A 295 -20.05 -5.54 24.58
N TYR A 296 -19.65 -6.48 23.72
CA TYR A 296 -19.19 -7.78 24.16
C TYR A 296 -17.86 -7.71 24.92
N PHE A 297 -16.95 -6.83 24.52
CA PHE A 297 -15.74 -6.56 25.25
C PHE A 297 -16.05 -6.17 26.70
N GLN A 298 -16.96 -5.22 26.93
CA GLN A 298 -17.36 -4.80 28.27
C GLN A 298 -18.13 -5.89 29.02
N LYS A 299 -19.05 -6.60 28.35
CA LYS A 299 -19.87 -7.67 28.94
C LYS A 299 -19.01 -8.79 29.53
N TYR A 300 -17.97 -9.20 28.82
CA TYR A 300 -17.04 -10.23 29.30
C TYR A 300 -15.95 -9.69 30.24
N ASN A 301 -15.64 -8.39 30.16
CA ASN A 301 -14.51 -7.79 30.88
C ASN A 301 -14.93 -6.51 31.63
N PRO A 302 -15.91 -6.57 32.56
CA PRO A 302 -16.51 -5.38 33.18
C PRO A 302 -15.55 -4.59 34.08
N GLN A 303 -14.42 -5.21 34.47
CA GLN A 303 -13.38 -4.60 35.30
C GLN A 303 -12.15 -4.15 34.49
N PHE A 304 -12.16 -4.30 33.16
CA PHE A 304 -11.04 -3.93 32.30
C PHE A 304 -10.59 -2.49 32.57
N GLY A 305 -9.28 -2.26 32.62
CA GLY A 305 -8.71 -0.92 32.80
C GLY A 305 -8.76 -0.39 34.24
N ARG A 306 -9.39 -1.09 35.20
CA ARG A 306 -9.46 -0.65 36.60
C ARG A 306 -8.18 -0.93 37.37
N LEU A 307 -7.81 0.00 38.24
CA LEU A 307 -6.69 -0.14 39.17
C LEU A 307 -7.03 -1.13 40.31
N LYS A 308 -6.17 -2.11 40.54
CA LYS A 308 -6.25 -3.11 41.60
C LYS A 308 -4.98 -3.07 42.46
N TYR A 309 -5.16 -3.12 43.78
CA TYR A 309 -4.05 -3.22 44.72
C TYR A 309 -3.83 -4.68 45.12
N LYS A 310 -2.68 -5.25 44.76
CA LYS A 310 -2.28 -6.57 45.24
C LYS A 310 -1.41 -6.41 46.48
N ILE A 311 -1.87 -6.98 47.59
CA ILE A 311 -1.17 -6.96 48.88
C ILE A 311 -0.36 -8.25 49.01
N ILE A 312 0.96 -8.15 49.00
CA ILE A 312 1.86 -9.28 49.22
C ILE A 312 2.37 -9.20 50.65
N LYS A 313 1.98 -10.18 51.48
CA LYS A 313 2.48 -10.34 52.86
C LYS A 313 3.62 -11.35 52.83
N LYS A 314 4.85 -10.91 53.09
CA LYS A 314 6.02 -11.81 53.21
C LYS A 314 6.53 -11.79 54.64
N TYR A 315 6.45 -12.95 55.31
CA TYR A 315 7.02 -13.10 56.64
C TYR A 315 8.55 -13.16 56.55
N CYS A 316 9.23 -12.27 57.27
CA CYS A 316 10.69 -12.20 57.26
C CYS A 316 11.23 -12.84 58.54
N PHE A 317 11.62 -14.12 58.45
CA PHE A 317 12.08 -14.94 59.58
C PHE A 317 13.22 -14.27 60.38
N LYS A 318 14.19 -13.64 59.70
CA LYS A 318 15.34 -12.96 60.34
C LYS A 318 14.96 -11.75 61.21
N ARG A 319 13.82 -11.10 60.93
CA ARG A 319 13.38 -9.87 61.64
C ARG A 319 12.10 -10.08 62.45
N LYS A 320 11.58 -11.31 62.52
CA LYS A 320 10.29 -11.67 63.16
C LYS A 320 9.14 -10.70 62.84
N ARG A 321 9.08 -10.19 61.60
CA ARG A 321 8.05 -9.22 61.17
C ARG A 321 7.49 -9.56 59.79
N THR A 322 6.22 -9.23 59.58
CA THR A 322 5.55 -9.35 58.28
C THR A 322 5.78 -8.09 57.47
N ILE A 323 6.39 -8.20 56.29
CA ILE A 323 6.53 -7.10 55.35
C ILE A 323 5.31 -7.12 54.44
N ILE A 324 4.56 -6.02 54.43
CA ILE A 324 3.42 -5.80 53.54
C ILE A 324 3.92 -4.96 52.37
N LYS A 325 3.89 -5.52 51.16
CA LYS A 325 4.17 -4.78 49.92
C LYS A 325 2.86 -4.65 49.14
N THR A 326 2.44 -3.42 48.90
CA THR A 326 1.35 -3.11 47.98
C THR A 326 1.92 -2.92 46.58
N THR A 327 1.40 -3.66 45.60
CA THR A 327 1.75 -3.47 44.19
C THR A 327 0.51 -3.07 43.42
N LYS A 328 0.57 -1.93 42.73
CA LYS A 328 -0.45 -1.49 41.77
C LYS A 328 -0.45 -2.45 40.57
N THR A 329 -1.62 -2.93 40.19
CA THR A 329 -1.84 -3.81 39.04
C THR A 329 -3.13 -3.38 38.33
N PHE A 330 -3.24 -3.57 37.02
CA PHE A 330 -4.46 -3.28 36.27
C PHE A 330 -5.13 -4.58 35.82
N ASP A 331 -6.45 -4.58 35.66
CA ASP A 331 -7.13 -5.67 34.98
C ASP A 331 -6.98 -5.53 33.47
N ASP A 332 -6.18 -6.41 32.88
CA ASP A 332 -5.91 -6.48 31.44
C ASP A 332 -6.56 -7.71 30.77
N LYS A 333 -7.37 -8.47 31.50
CA LYS A 333 -8.10 -9.60 30.92
C LYS A 333 -9.14 -9.07 29.93
N HIS A 334 -9.10 -9.63 28.73
CA HIS A 334 -10.00 -9.27 27.65
C HIS A 334 -10.34 -10.47 26.78
N ILE A 335 -11.50 -10.41 26.13
CA ILE A 335 -11.89 -11.37 25.11
C ILE A 335 -11.04 -11.14 23.85
N ASN A 336 -10.66 -12.21 23.17
CA ASN A 336 -9.97 -12.09 21.88
C ASN A 336 -10.92 -11.45 20.87
N PHE A 337 -10.47 -10.39 20.20
CA PHE A 337 -11.22 -9.75 19.11
C PHE A 337 -11.76 -10.75 18.07
N MET A 338 -11.02 -11.82 17.75
CA MET A 338 -11.43 -12.82 16.75
C MET A 338 -12.42 -13.87 17.28
N SER A 339 -12.92 -13.76 18.51
CA SER A 339 -13.94 -14.69 19.00
C SER A 339 -15.18 -14.64 18.11
N ASN A 340 -15.69 -15.80 17.68
CA ASN A 340 -16.93 -15.89 16.90
C ASN A 340 -18.09 -15.36 17.76
N LEU A 341 -18.50 -14.13 17.48
CA LEU A 341 -19.72 -13.54 18.02
C LEU A 341 -20.80 -13.73 16.95
N ASN A 342 -21.93 -14.35 17.30
CA ASN A 342 -23.04 -14.57 16.36
C ASN A 342 -23.77 -13.25 16.07
N MET A 343 -23.22 -12.42 15.17
CA MET A 343 -23.77 -11.11 14.80
C MET A 343 -25.17 -11.17 14.21
N SER A 344 -25.52 -12.26 13.53
CA SER A 344 -26.81 -12.43 12.86
C SER A 344 -27.96 -12.84 13.78
N PHE A 345 -27.68 -13.29 15.01
CA PHE A 345 -28.69 -13.83 15.93
C PHE A 345 -29.00 -12.93 17.12
N ASP A 346 -28.20 -11.88 17.33
CA ASP A 346 -28.27 -11.08 18.54
C ASP A 346 -29.09 -9.82 18.28
N GLY A 347 -30.32 -9.80 18.82
CA GLY A 347 -31.27 -8.68 18.72
C GLY A 347 -30.75 -7.34 19.28
N HIS A 348 -29.52 -7.30 19.79
CA HIS A 348 -28.79 -6.10 20.17
C HIS A 348 -28.51 -5.13 18.99
N TYR A 349 -28.66 -5.58 17.73
CA TYR A 349 -28.73 -4.67 16.57
C TYR A 349 -29.79 -3.57 16.72
N LYS A 350 -30.85 -3.83 17.50
CA LYS A 350 -31.95 -2.87 17.70
C LYS A 350 -31.62 -1.75 18.70
N TYR A 351 -30.69 -1.96 19.64
CA TYR A 351 -30.42 -1.02 20.73
C TYR A 351 -29.44 0.10 20.38
N ILE A 352 -28.66 -0.03 19.31
CA ILE A 352 -27.71 1.01 18.87
C ILE A 352 -28.40 2.07 17.98
N ILE A 353 -29.62 1.78 17.49
CA ILE A 353 -30.40 2.66 16.60
C ILE A 353 -31.58 3.36 17.34
N LEU A 354 -31.83 3.06 18.62
CA LEU A 354 -33.07 3.48 19.32
C LEU A 354 -32.89 4.52 20.45
N HIS A 355 -31.89 5.40 20.38
CA HIS A 355 -31.77 6.49 21.37
C HIS A 355 -31.89 7.92 20.80
N ASP A 356 -32.26 8.07 19.52
CA ASP A 356 -32.69 9.39 19.00
C ASP A 356 -34.19 9.68 19.24
N ASP A 357 -34.97 8.67 19.66
CA ASP A 357 -36.38 8.84 20.01
C ASP A 357 -36.61 8.33 21.45
N ILE A 358 -36.58 9.23 22.43
CA ILE A 358 -37.28 9.28 23.73
C ILE A 358 -36.47 10.25 24.61
N ASP A 359 -36.68 11.54 24.38
CA ASP A 359 -36.70 12.55 25.43
C ASP A 359 -38.04 13.28 25.26
N HIS A 360 -39.11 12.59 25.64
CA HIS A 360 -40.36 13.22 26.00
C HIS A 360 -40.98 12.40 27.14
N ASP A 361 -41.11 13.10 28.26
CA ASP A 361 -42.00 12.85 29.38
C ASP A 361 -41.54 11.78 30.40
N ASN A 362 -40.92 12.25 31.49
CA ASN A 362 -41.57 12.35 32.81
C ASN A 362 -40.55 12.89 33.83
N ASP A 363 -40.44 14.22 33.89
CA ASP A 363 -40.05 14.88 35.14
C ASP A 363 -41.29 14.84 36.05
N ASP A 364 -41.43 13.75 36.82
CA ASP A 364 -42.32 13.73 37.96
C ASP A 364 -41.71 14.65 39.03
N GLU A 365 -42.32 15.83 39.18
CA GLU A 365 -42.21 16.73 40.32
C GLU A 365 -42.41 15.93 41.62
N TYR A 366 -41.35 15.83 42.43
CA TYR A 366 -41.50 15.60 43.85
C TYR A 366 -41.46 16.96 44.54
N ASP A 367 -42.65 17.51 44.77
CA ASP A 367 -42.90 18.52 45.79
C ASP A 367 -42.68 17.90 47.17
N ASP A 368 -41.56 18.22 47.81
CA ASP A 368 -41.39 18.08 49.26
C ASP A 368 -41.65 19.47 49.89
N GLU A 369 -42.92 19.73 50.20
CA GLU A 369 -43.34 20.82 51.09
C GLU A 369 -42.79 20.56 52.51
N TYR A 370 -41.98 21.49 53.01
CA TYR A 370 -41.55 21.54 54.40
C TYR A 370 -42.63 22.26 55.23
N ASP A 371 -43.47 21.49 55.93
CA ASP A 371 -44.28 21.96 57.06
C ASP A 371 -43.57 21.54 58.37
N ASP A 372 -42.85 22.48 58.98
CA ASP A 372 -42.40 22.40 60.38
C ASP A 372 -43.25 23.37 61.22
N GLU A 373 -44.42 22.91 61.67
CA GLU A 373 -45.15 23.51 62.78
C GLU A 373 -44.42 23.19 64.10
N TYR A 374 -43.88 24.22 64.74
CA TYR A 374 -43.46 24.18 66.14
C TYR A 374 -44.57 24.76 67.01
N ASP A 375 -45.31 23.90 67.70
CA ASP A 375 -46.09 24.24 68.89
C ASP A 375 -45.61 23.36 70.04
N ASP A 376 -44.90 23.97 71.00
CA ASP A 376 -44.76 23.46 72.36
C ASP A 376 -45.10 24.62 73.30
N GLU A 377 -46.35 24.60 73.76
CA GLU A 377 -46.85 25.36 74.91
C GLU A 377 -46.15 24.88 76.19
N TYR A 378 -45.63 25.84 76.96
CA TYR A 378 -45.61 25.75 78.42
C TYR A 378 -45.94 27.14 79.00
N ASP A 379 -47.20 27.30 79.38
CA ASP A 379 -47.66 28.03 80.57
C ASP A 379 -46.76 27.64 81.79
N ASP A 380 -46.50 28.43 82.82
CA ASP A 380 -47.26 29.51 83.45
C ASP A 380 -46.38 30.15 84.56
N GLU A 381 -46.94 31.17 85.21
CA GLU A 381 -46.71 31.58 86.62
C GLU A 381 -45.69 32.68 87.02
N TYR A 382 -46.30 33.83 87.36
CA TYR A 382 -46.00 34.91 88.34
C TYR A 382 -45.15 36.13 87.96
#